data_AF-A0A821XPH0-F1
#
_entry.id   AF-A0A821XPH0-F1
#
_cell.length_a   1.000
_cell.length_b   1.000
_cell.length_c   1.000
_cell.angle_alpha   90.00
_cell.angle_beta   90.00
_cell.angle_gamma   90.00
#
_symmetry.space_group_name_H-M   'P 1'
#
loop_
_entity.id
_entity.type
_entity.pdbx_description
1 polymer ?
#
loop_
_entity_poly.entity_id
_entity_poly.type
_entity_poly.pdbx_seq_one_letter_code
_entity_poly.pdbx_strand_id
1 'polypeptide(L)'
;MNETEQTDLHWLWDNDMLMYRLHHHFSSDVDKYFSYLYSLMMNLPSTNEINSDTDYKVWIKEDTEIVCSQIYLDDNNQTFTTSFNLGEPYFERNYAVVDKRVAQAGRRLGILLKSLKPETPYSSCNTVRSSGLVIIIMLSIVNYCHSYKN
;
A
#
# COMPACT_ATOMS: atom_id res chain seq x y z
N MET A 1 5.65 9.17 15.06
CA MET A 1 4.51 8.27 15.37
C MET A 1 3.96 8.64 16.74
N ASN A 2 2.65 8.51 17.00
CA ASN A 2 2.06 8.96 18.26
C ASN A 2 2.57 8.07 19.41
N GLU A 3 3.45 8.60 20.27
CA GLU A 3 4.18 7.83 21.29
C GLU A 3 3.28 7.35 22.45
N THR A 4 2.01 7.76 22.49
CA THR A 4 1.12 7.58 23.65
C THR A 4 0.06 6.49 23.48
N GLU A 5 -0.12 5.92 22.29
CA GLU A 5 -1.12 4.87 22.06
C GLU A 5 -0.42 3.52 21.80
N GLN A 6 -0.78 2.50 22.60
CA GLN A 6 -0.40 1.13 22.29
C GLN A 6 -1.20 0.67 21.08
N THR A 7 -0.53 0.51 19.95
CA THR A 7 -1.10 -0.08 18.74
C THR A 7 -0.43 -1.42 18.44
N ASP A 8 -1.16 -2.32 17.79
CA ASP A 8 -0.57 -3.56 17.31
C ASP A 8 0.23 -3.31 16.02
N LEU A 9 1.19 -4.20 15.73
CA LEU A 9 2.08 -4.07 14.58
C LEU A 9 1.31 -4.07 13.25
N HIS A 10 0.16 -4.75 13.20
CA HIS A 10 -0.68 -4.80 12.01
C HIS A 10 -1.26 -3.42 11.71
N TRP A 11 -1.88 -2.80 12.72
CA TRP A 11 -2.45 -1.46 12.62
C TRP A 11 -1.41 -0.40 12.22
N LEU A 12 -0.18 -0.53 12.73
CA LEU A 12 0.92 0.35 12.35
C LEU A 12 1.20 0.32 10.83
N TRP A 13 1.22 -0.87 10.22
CA TRP A 13 1.48 -1.03 8.78
C TRP A 13 0.26 -0.73 7.92
N ASP A 14 -0.93 -1.09 8.39
CA ASP A 14 -2.19 -0.92 7.65
C ASP A 14 -2.65 0.54 7.64
N ASN A 15 -2.32 1.33 8.68
CA ASN A 15 -2.83 2.68 8.85
C ASN A 15 -1.78 3.72 9.27
N ASP A 16 -1.12 3.53 10.41
CA ASP A 16 -0.39 4.63 11.04
C ASP A 16 0.80 5.11 10.21
N MET A 17 1.51 4.22 9.51
CA MET A 17 2.59 4.61 8.61
C MET A 17 2.10 5.48 7.45
N LEU A 18 0.96 5.14 6.85
CA LEU A 18 0.37 5.92 5.75
C LEU A 18 -0.06 7.30 6.24
N MET A 19 -0.71 7.35 7.39
CA MET A 19 -1.18 8.61 7.99
C MET A 19 -0.01 9.50 8.40
N TYR A 20 1.02 8.92 9.01
CA TYR A 20 2.25 9.62 9.37
C TYR A 20 2.98 10.14 8.12
N ARG A 21 3.12 9.31 7.08
CA ARG A 21 3.69 9.69 5.78
C ARG A 21 2.93 10.85 5.14
N LEU A 22 1.60 10.76 5.07
CA LEU A 22 0.72 11.79 4.53
C LEU A 22 0.85 13.11 5.29
N HIS A 23 0.88 13.07 6.63
CA HIS A 23 1.01 14.26 7.45
C HIS A 23 2.39 14.92 7.31
N HIS A 24 3.47 14.16 7.50
CA HIS A 24 4.83 14.69 7.59
C HIS A 24 5.41 15.08 6.23
N HIS A 25 5.13 14.31 5.18
CA HIS A 25 5.79 14.50 3.89
C HIS A 25 4.91 15.14 2.82
N PHE A 26 3.59 15.15 3.04
CA PHE A 26 2.63 15.71 2.09
C PHE A 26 1.75 16.79 2.72
N SER A 27 2.03 17.22 3.96
CA SER A 27 1.26 18.26 4.66
C SER A 27 -0.24 17.94 4.72
N SER A 28 -0.58 16.66 4.88
CA SER A 28 -1.96 16.16 4.85
C SER A 28 -2.70 16.37 3.52
N ASP A 29 -1.99 16.67 2.43
CA ASP A 29 -2.54 16.84 1.08
C ASP A 29 -2.65 15.48 0.38
N VAL A 30 -3.86 14.93 0.40
CA VAL A 30 -4.18 13.61 -0.19
C VAL A 30 -3.95 13.60 -1.70
N ASP A 31 -4.24 14.69 -2.40
CA ASP A 31 -4.08 14.76 -3.85
C ASP A 31 -2.61 14.74 -4.27
N LYS A 32 -1.74 15.43 -3.51
CA LYS A 32 -0.28 15.34 -3.71
C LYS A 32 0.24 13.94 -3.42
N TYR A 33 -0.19 13.32 -2.33
CA TYR A 33 0.25 11.98 -1.99
C TYR A 33 -0.20 10.95 -3.04
N PHE A 34 -1.45 11.06 -3.51
CA PHE A 34 -1.94 10.25 -4.61
C PHE A 34 -1.15 10.46 -5.90
N SER A 35 -0.86 11.71 -6.27
CA SER A 35 -0.08 12.02 -7.48
C SER A 35 1.33 11.42 -7.40
N TYR A 36 1.93 11.43 -6.21
CA TYR A 36 3.19 10.76 -5.92
C TYR A 36 3.09 9.23 -6.09
N LEU A 37 2.10 8.58 -5.45
CA LEU A 37 1.90 7.13 -5.56
C LEU A 37 1.62 6.70 -7.01
N TYR A 38 0.86 7.51 -7.76
CA TYR A 38 0.61 7.27 -9.18
C TYR A 38 1.89 7.36 -10.01
N SER A 39 2.72 8.39 -9.77
CA SER A 39 4.04 8.50 -10.40
C SER A 39 4.92 7.29 -10.07
N LEU A 40 4.96 6.88 -8.80
CA LEU A 40 5.71 5.71 -8.36
C LEU A 40 5.25 4.45 -9.10
N MET A 41 3.93 4.24 -9.17
CA MET A 41 3.30 3.12 -9.87
C MET A 41 3.71 3.03 -11.34
N MET A 42 3.72 4.16 -12.06
CA MET A 42 4.10 4.22 -13.47
C MET A 42 5.59 3.95 -13.70
N ASN A 43 6.43 4.22 -12.70
CA ASN A 43 7.88 4.04 -12.74
C ASN A 43 8.34 2.72 -12.12
N LEU A 44 7.43 1.88 -11.62
CA LEU A 44 7.80 0.56 -11.10
C LEU A 44 8.44 -0.27 -12.22
N PRO A 45 9.59 -0.90 -11.99
CA PRO A 45 10.25 -1.72 -12.99
C PRO A 45 9.29 -2.81 -13.46
N SER A 46 9.25 -3.06 -14.76
CA SER A 46 8.68 -4.30 -15.28
C SER A 46 9.53 -5.43 -14.73
N THR A 47 8.98 -6.18 -13.78
CA THR A 47 9.59 -7.40 -13.29
C THR A 47 9.78 -8.37 -14.47
N ASN A 48 10.95 -8.98 -14.58
CA ASN A 48 11.29 -9.90 -15.67
C ASN A 48 10.55 -11.25 -15.58
N GLU A 49 9.78 -11.47 -14.52
CA GLU A 49 8.95 -12.65 -14.36
C GLU A 49 7.70 -12.55 -15.23
N ILE A 50 7.53 -13.52 -16.11
CA ILE A 50 6.31 -13.69 -16.92
C ILE A 50 5.12 -13.76 -15.94
N ASN A 51 4.14 -12.85 -16.08
CA ASN A 51 2.90 -12.78 -15.29
C ASN A 51 2.99 -12.35 -13.82
N SER A 52 4.11 -11.80 -13.35
CA SER A 52 4.23 -11.30 -11.96
C SER A 52 3.13 -10.32 -11.53
N ASP A 53 2.61 -9.51 -12.46
CA ASP A 53 1.57 -8.51 -12.20
C ASP A 53 0.15 -9.11 -12.20
N THR A 54 0.01 -10.40 -12.51
CA THR A 54 -1.27 -11.13 -12.54
C THR A 54 -1.27 -12.40 -11.70
N ASP A 55 -0.10 -12.93 -11.31
CA ASP A 55 0.04 -14.12 -10.48
C ASP A 55 0.06 -13.77 -8.98
N TYR A 56 -1.06 -14.04 -8.29
CA TYR A 56 -1.19 -13.81 -6.86
C TYR A 56 -0.17 -14.59 -6.00
N LYS A 57 0.38 -15.71 -6.50
CA LYS A 57 1.41 -16.48 -5.75
C LYS A 57 2.71 -15.69 -5.65
N VAL A 58 3.06 -14.93 -6.70
CA VAL A 58 4.20 -14.02 -6.67
C VAL A 58 3.96 -12.92 -5.63
N TRP A 59 2.74 -12.39 -5.53
CA TRP A 59 2.40 -11.32 -4.59
C TRP A 59 2.55 -11.80 -3.14
N ILE A 60 2.01 -12.98 -2.83
CA ILE A 60 2.15 -13.61 -1.51
C ILE A 60 3.62 -13.82 -1.15
N LYS A 61 4.44 -14.29 -2.10
CA LYS A 61 5.87 -14.50 -1.88
C LYS A 61 6.58 -13.20 -1.55
N GLU A 62 6.36 -12.14 -2.35
CA GLU A 62 6.94 -10.82 -2.09
C GLU A 62 6.52 -10.26 -0.72
N ASP A 63 5.24 -10.37 -0.35
CA ASP A 63 4.75 -9.89 0.95
C ASP A 63 5.40 -10.67 2.09
N THR A 64 5.52 -11.99 1.96
CA THR A 64 6.20 -12.84 2.95
C THR A 64 7.67 -12.46 3.10
N GLU A 65 8.37 -12.20 2.00
CA GLU A 65 9.78 -11.75 2.02
C GLU A 65 9.93 -10.39 2.73
N ILE A 66 9.01 -9.45 2.52
CA ILE A 66 9.01 -8.14 3.20
C ILE A 66 8.73 -8.30 4.69
N VAL A 67 7.72 -9.10 5.05
CA VAL A 67 7.36 -9.41 6.43
C VAL A 67 8.59 -9.92 7.20
N CYS A 68 9.29 -10.90 6.63
CA CYS A 68 10.46 -11.49 7.27
C CYS A 68 11.68 -10.57 7.32
N SER A 69 11.88 -9.72 6.30
CA SER A 69 13.09 -8.90 6.19
C SER A 69 12.97 -7.51 6.80
N GLN A 70 11.76 -7.01 7.07
CA GLN A 70 11.56 -5.62 7.51
C GLN A 70 10.57 -5.45 8.65
N ILE A 71 9.40 -6.09 8.58
CA ILE A 71 8.28 -5.79 9.47
C ILE A 71 8.63 -6.12 10.92
N TYR A 72 9.24 -7.29 11.17
CA TYR A 72 9.54 -7.77 12.51
C TYR A 72 10.87 -7.27 13.10
N LEU A 73 11.45 -6.19 12.55
CA LEU A 73 12.72 -5.63 13.01
C LEU A 73 12.54 -4.30 13.75
N ASP A 74 13.19 -4.10 14.88
CA ASP A 74 13.13 -2.86 15.66
C ASP A 74 13.91 -1.70 15.02
N ASP A 75 14.00 -0.56 15.72
CA ASP A 75 14.79 0.59 15.30
C ASP A 75 16.27 0.24 15.04
N ASN A 76 16.79 -0.80 15.70
CA ASN A 76 18.17 -1.28 15.60
C ASN A 76 18.36 -2.48 14.65
N ASN A 77 17.33 -2.82 13.85
CA ASN A 77 17.29 -3.99 12.98
C ASN A 77 17.39 -5.34 13.71
N GLN A 78 16.91 -5.42 14.95
CA GLN A 78 16.83 -6.66 15.72
C GLN A 78 15.40 -7.21 15.72
N THR A 79 15.25 -8.53 15.69
CA THR A 79 13.93 -9.15 15.76
C THR A 79 13.26 -8.86 17.11
N PHE A 80 11.98 -8.49 17.08
CA PHE A 80 11.20 -8.28 18.31
C PHE A 80 11.14 -9.54 19.16
N THR A 81 11.34 -9.39 20.47
CA THR A 81 11.22 -10.48 21.44
C THR A 81 9.89 -10.42 22.18
N THR A 82 9.56 -9.27 22.80
CA THR A 82 8.24 -8.91 23.35
C THR A 82 8.25 -7.43 23.72
N SER A 83 7.14 -6.70 23.48
CA SER A 83 6.97 -5.27 23.81
C SER A 83 8.07 -4.37 23.26
N PHE A 84 7.77 -3.68 22.17
CA PHE A 84 8.74 -2.85 21.46
C PHE A 84 8.22 -1.42 21.34
N ASN A 85 9.14 -0.48 21.21
CA ASN A 85 8.85 0.89 20.82
C ASN A 85 9.44 1.10 19.43
N LEU A 86 8.63 1.57 18.50
CA LEU A 86 9.06 1.90 17.15
C LEU A 86 9.07 3.41 17.04
N GLY A 87 10.22 3.96 16.66
CA GLY A 87 10.40 5.39 16.51
C GLY A 87 10.49 5.82 15.05
N GLU A 88 11.03 7.02 14.88
CA GLU A 88 11.38 7.57 13.57
C GLU A 88 12.31 6.66 12.75
N PRO A 89 13.32 5.97 13.33
CA PRO A 89 14.20 5.09 12.55
C PRO A 89 13.45 3.94 11.86
N TYR A 90 12.47 3.33 12.55
CA TYR A 90 11.59 2.34 11.96
C TYR A 90 10.76 2.94 10.82
N PHE A 91 10.16 4.11 11.03
CA PHE A 91 9.37 4.77 10.00
C PHE A 91 10.20 5.09 8.75
N GLU A 92 11.33 5.76 8.91
CA GLU A 92 12.21 6.19 7.81
C GLU A 92 12.73 5.02 6.97
N ARG A 93 12.95 3.87 7.61
CA ARG A 93 13.34 2.63 6.91
C ARG A 93 12.20 2.03 6.09
N ASN A 94 10.97 2.10 6.59
CA ASN A 94 9.85 1.30 6.08
C ASN A 94 8.86 2.07 5.20
N TYR A 95 8.72 3.40 5.31
CA TYR A 95 7.67 4.13 4.58
C TYR A 95 7.77 3.96 3.06
N ALA A 96 8.99 3.91 2.52
CA ALA A 96 9.21 3.75 1.08
C ALA A 96 8.76 2.36 0.58
N VAL A 97 8.84 1.35 1.44
CA VAL A 97 8.32 0.00 1.16
C VAL A 97 6.80 0.02 1.15
N VAL A 98 6.17 0.68 2.13
CA VAL A 98 4.71 0.87 2.16
C VAL A 98 4.24 1.58 0.89
N ASP A 99 4.84 2.72 0.54
CA ASP A 99 4.53 3.49 -0.67
C ASP A 99 4.64 2.61 -1.94
N LYS A 100 5.71 1.81 -2.04
CA LYS A 100 5.92 0.87 -3.15
C LYS A 100 4.84 -0.22 -3.20
N ARG A 101 4.43 -0.80 -2.07
CA ARG A 101 3.38 -1.84 -2.03
C ARG A 101 2.02 -1.29 -2.43
N VAL A 102 1.66 -0.10 -1.97
CA VAL A 102 0.43 0.59 -2.38
C VAL A 102 0.43 0.83 -3.90
N ALA A 103 1.54 1.33 -4.44
CA ALA A 103 1.70 1.53 -5.88
C ALA A 103 1.61 0.21 -6.67
N GLN A 104 2.26 -0.87 -6.20
CA GLN A 104 2.19 -2.21 -6.82
C GLN A 104 0.76 -2.75 -6.82
N ALA A 105 0.04 -2.65 -5.71
CA ALA A 105 -1.35 -3.08 -5.61
C ALA A 105 -2.27 -2.28 -6.57
N GLY A 106 -2.07 -0.97 -6.70
CA GLY A 106 -2.79 -0.14 -7.67
C GLY A 106 -2.56 -0.59 -9.12
N ARG A 107 -1.31 -0.87 -9.50
CA ARG A 107 -0.95 -1.39 -10.84
C ARG A 107 -1.60 -2.75 -11.11
N ARG A 108 -1.46 -3.69 -10.18
CA ARG A 108 -1.99 -5.06 -10.29
C ARG A 108 -3.52 -5.05 -10.42
N LEU A 109 -4.19 -4.27 -9.58
CA LEU A 109 -5.64 -4.09 -9.68
C LEU A 109 -6.04 -3.50 -11.03
N GLY A 110 -5.33 -2.49 -11.53
CA GLY A 110 -5.59 -1.92 -12.86
C GLY A 110 -5.45 -2.94 -14.00
N ILE A 111 -4.46 -3.82 -13.93
CA ILE A 111 -4.23 -4.89 -14.91
C ILE A 111 -5.35 -5.95 -14.82
N LEU A 112 -5.72 -6.38 -13.61
CA LEU A 112 -6.84 -7.30 -13.41
C LEU A 112 -8.17 -6.73 -13.91
N LEU A 113 -8.46 -5.46 -13.62
CA LEU A 113 -9.68 -4.82 -14.10
C LEU A 113 -9.70 -4.70 -15.63
N LYS A 114 -8.53 -4.52 -16.26
CA LYS A 114 -8.41 -4.53 -17.72
C LYS A 114 -8.68 -5.92 -18.31
N SER A 115 -8.19 -6.99 -17.67
CA SER A 115 -8.44 -8.36 -18.16
C SER A 115 -9.89 -8.82 -17.97
N LEU A 116 -10.58 -8.26 -16.97
CA LEU A 116 -12.01 -8.53 -16.72
C LEU A 116 -12.94 -7.75 -17.66
N LYS A 117 -12.47 -6.72 -18.38
CA LYS A 117 -13.28 -6.07 -19.41
C LYS A 117 -13.28 -6.97 -20.65
N PRO A 118 -14.38 -7.69 -20.97
CA PRO A 118 -14.50 -8.30 -22.28
C PRO A 118 -14.34 -7.20 -23.33
N GLU A 119 -13.71 -7.53 -24.47
CA GLU A 119 -13.68 -6.66 -25.65
C GLU A 119 -15.12 -6.29 -26.01
N THR A 120 -15.60 -5.19 -25.44
CA THR A 120 -16.87 -4.61 -25.82
C THR A 120 -16.58 -3.88 -27.12
N PRO A 121 -17.24 -4.22 -28.24
CA PRO A 121 -17.09 -3.44 -29.45
C PRO A 121 -17.43 -1.99 -29.08
N TYR A 122 -16.46 -1.10 -29.30
CA TYR A 122 -16.50 0.31 -28.90
C TYR A 122 -17.87 0.92 -29.22
N SER A 123 -18.69 1.12 -28.18
CA SER A 123 -19.70 2.17 -28.20
C SER A 123 -19.16 3.29 -27.32
N SER A 124 -18.99 4.44 -27.94
CA SER A 124 -18.49 5.69 -27.36
C SER A 124 -19.12 5.97 -25.98
N CYS A 125 -18.33 5.80 -24.92
CA CYS A 125 -18.73 6.26 -23.59
C CYS A 125 -17.83 7.43 -23.19
N ASN A 126 -18.43 8.60 -23.08
CA ASN A 126 -17.78 9.86 -22.73
C ASN A 126 -17.00 9.72 -21.41
N THR A 127 -15.84 10.37 -21.41
CA THR A 127 -14.87 10.49 -20.32
C THR A 127 -15.53 10.94 -19.01
N VAL A 128 -15.74 10.01 -18.09
CA VAL A 128 -15.93 10.32 -16.67
C VAL A 128 -14.63 9.98 -15.96
N ARG A 129 -13.98 11.01 -15.40
CA ARG A 129 -12.78 10.95 -14.57
C ARG A 129 -12.93 9.90 -13.47
N SER A 130 -12.33 8.74 -13.66
CA SER A 130 -12.30 7.61 -12.70
C SER A 130 -11.04 7.61 -11.84
N SER A 131 -10.53 8.79 -11.49
CA SER A 131 -9.36 8.94 -10.60
C SER A 131 -9.70 8.67 -9.13
N GLY A 132 -10.98 8.75 -8.73
CA GLY A 132 -11.41 8.53 -7.35
C GLY A 132 -11.67 7.07 -6.95
N LEU A 133 -11.81 6.15 -7.91
CA LEU A 133 -12.28 4.78 -7.61
C LEU A 133 -11.18 3.87 -7.04
N VAL A 134 -9.90 4.14 -7.36
CA VAL A 134 -8.77 3.33 -6.90
C VAL A 134 -8.43 3.64 -5.43
N ILE A 135 -8.54 4.90 -5.01
CA ILE A 135 -8.36 5.30 -3.61
C ILE A 135 -9.52 4.80 -2.75
N ILE A 136 -10.77 4.85 -3.28
CA ILE A 136 -11.93 4.32 -2.55
C ILE A 136 -11.80 2.82 -2.33
N ILE A 137 -11.29 2.02 -3.27
CA ILE A 137 -11.11 0.57 -3.04
C ILE A 137 -10.01 0.30 -1.99
N MET A 138 -8.90 1.06 -2.01
CA MET A 138 -7.83 0.95 -1.00
C MET A 138 -8.31 1.36 0.41
N LEU A 139 -9.07 2.46 0.52
CA LEU A 139 -9.64 2.92 1.81
C LEU A 139 -10.90 2.14 2.25
N SER A 140 -11.61 1.49 1.32
CA SER A 140 -12.80 0.68 1.65
C SER A 140 -12.43 -0.70 2.19
N ILE A 141 -11.28 -1.28 1.81
CA ILE A 141 -10.78 -2.49 2.47
C ILE A 141 -10.44 -2.20 3.94
N VAL A 142 -9.90 -1.03 4.23
CA VAL A 142 -9.63 -0.57 5.61
C VAL A 142 -10.93 -0.36 6.41
N ASN A 143 -11.97 0.23 5.80
CA ASN A 143 -13.26 0.42 6.49
C ASN A 143 -14.12 -0.85 6.61
N TYR A 144 -14.01 -1.80 5.68
CA TYR A 144 -14.78 -3.06 5.74
C TYR A 144 -14.34 -3.95 6.92
N CYS A 145 -13.06 -3.87 7.31
CA CYS A 145 -12.56 -4.54 8.52
C CYS A 145 -13.05 -3.88 9.83
N HIS A 146 -13.39 -2.58 9.81
CA HIS A 146 -13.87 -1.89 11.01
C HIS A 146 -15.33 -2.25 11.36
N SER A 147 -16.12 -2.72 10.38
CA SER A 147 -17.54 -3.03 10.55
C SER A 147 -17.83 -4.43 11.12
N TYR A 148 -16.80 -5.25 11.39
CA TYR A 148 -16.92 -6.59 12.00
C TYR A 148 -16.41 -6.67 13.45
N LYS A 149 -16.13 -5.52 14.08
CA LYS A 149 -15.72 -5.42 15.49
C LYS A 149 -16.82 -4.88 16.44
N ASN A 150 -18.10 -4.93 16.03
CA ASN A 150 -19.25 -4.73 16.92
C ASN A 150 -20.17 -5.95 16.89
#